data_AF-A0A1S3ZV28-F1
#
_entry.id   AF-A0A1S3ZV28-F1
#
_cell.length_a   1.000
_cell.length_b   1.000
_cell.length_c   1.000
_cell.angle_alpha   90.00
_cell.angle_beta   90.00
_cell.angle_gamma   90.00
#
_symmetry.space_group_name_H-M   'P 1'
#
loop_
_entity.id
_entity.type
_entity.pdbx_description
1 polymer ?
#
loop_
_entity_poly.entity_id
_entity_poly.type
_entity_poly.pdbx_seq_one_letter_code
_entity_poly.pdbx_strand_id
1 'polypeptide(L)'
;MASSKLRHSCSFPILLLSFLNFILFILSAASVAPIVVLKTPPTSLGWAFLMVSSISLLSCFIGFYSQLTHCCFITHISLLLASCIGQLLGILALFTKEKSSLSILKSPRDPREAKVLVRLECGVLMAMFVMQLGVLVLTCAVQSCWVRDYEGLEAEREAWSRKRNQRIAKVQEESMANATKISEMKAKELDEKIKNKYGQWVKTDFEG
;
A
#
# COMPACT_ATOMS: atom_id res chain seq x y z
N MET A 1 7.99 -11.65 -20.04
CA MET A 1 8.44 -10.34 -20.56
C MET A 1 7.52 -9.16 -20.20
N ALA A 2 6.52 -9.33 -19.32
CA ALA A 2 5.59 -8.26 -18.92
C ALA A 2 6.02 -7.42 -17.70
N SER A 3 7.03 -7.90 -16.94
CA SER A 3 7.45 -7.30 -15.66
C SER A 3 8.07 -5.89 -15.79
N SER A 4 8.72 -5.57 -16.92
CA SER A 4 9.39 -4.27 -17.11
C SER A 4 8.44 -3.12 -17.49
N LYS A 5 7.33 -3.41 -18.19
CA LYS A 5 6.35 -2.39 -18.58
C LYS A 5 5.45 -1.94 -17.42
N LEU A 6 5.13 -2.83 -16.48
CA LEU A 6 4.25 -2.48 -15.34
C LEU A 6 4.97 -1.72 -14.22
N ARG A 7 6.25 -2.02 -13.93
CA ARG A 7 7.04 -1.29 -12.90
C ARG A 7 7.12 0.22 -13.16
N HIS A 8 7.00 0.64 -14.43
CA HIS A 8 7.05 2.06 -14.80
C HIS A 8 5.73 2.81 -14.51
N SER A 9 4.60 2.10 -14.42
CA SER A 9 3.27 2.72 -14.28
C SER A 9 2.97 3.24 -12.86
N CYS A 10 3.53 2.60 -11.82
CA CYS A 10 3.33 3.03 -10.43
C CYS A 10 4.38 4.06 -9.96
N SER A 11 5.50 4.23 -10.69
CA SER A 11 6.57 5.16 -10.29
C SER A 11 6.14 6.63 -10.40
N PHE A 12 5.41 7.00 -11.44
CA PHE A 12 4.90 8.37 -11.62
C PHE A 12 3.93 8.83 -10.52
N PRO A 13 2.84 8.09 -10.19
CA PRO A 13 1.93 8.50 -9.13
C PRO A 13 2.59 8.53 -7.75
N ILE A 14 3.60 7.67 -7.50
CA ILE A 14 4.43 7.70 -6.30
C ILE A 14 5.27 8.98 -6.22
N LEU A 15 5.93 9.36 -7.31
CA LEU A 15 6.73 10.59 -7.38
C LEU A 15 5.84 11.83 -7.21
N LEU A 16 4.69 11.84 -7.90
CA LEU A 16 3.70 12.91 -7.78
C LEU A 16 3.17 13.03 -6.35
N LEU A 17 2.88 11.90 -5.70
CA LEU A 17 2.44 11.87 -4.31
C LEU A 17 3.50 12.43 -3.35
N SER A 18 4.77 12.08 -3.55
CA SER A 18 5.89 12.63 -2.77
C SER A 18 6.02 14.14 -2.98
N PHE A 19 5.94 14.60 -4.23
CA PHE A 19 6.00 16.02 -4.57
C PHE A 19 4.86 16.83 -3.95
N LEU A 20 3.62 16.33 -4.01
CA LEU A 20 2.47 16.99 -3.40
C LEU A 20 2.57 17.04 -1.87
N ASN A 21 3.04 15.96 -1.23
CA ASN A 21 3.30 15.96 0.22
C ASN A 21 4.39 16.97 0.61
N PHE A 22 5.41 17.15 -0.22
CA PHE A 22 6.44 18.16 0.02
C PHE A 22 5.89 19.59 -0.08
N ILE A 23 5.07 19.88 -1.10
CA ILE A 23 4.40 21.18 -1.21
C ILE A 23 3.48 21.41 0.00
N LEU A 24 2.68 20.42 0.37
CA LEU A 24 1.80 20.50 1.53
C LEU A 24 2.57 20.71 2.83
N PHE A 25 3.74 20.09 2.99
CA PHE A 25 4.62 20.31 4.14
C PHE A 25 5.06 21.78 4.23
N ILE A 26 5.49 22.37 3.11
CA ILE A 26 5.88 23.79 3.06
C ILE A 26 4.68 24.70 3.37
N LEU A 27 3.52 24.44 2.76
CA LEU A 27 2.30 25.24 3.02
C LEU A 27 1.87 25.14 4.48
N SER A 28 1.91 23.95 5.07
CA SER A 28 1.54 23.72 6.48
C SER A 28 2.52 24.37 7.45
N ALA A 29 3.80 24.49 7.08
CA ALA A 29 4.77 25.24 7.85
C ALA A 29 4.51 26.75 7.71
N ALA A 30 4.19 27.21 6.50
CA ALA A 30 3.93 28.62 6.21
C ALA A 30 2.64 29.15 6.87
N SER A 31 1.59 28.32 7.03
CA SER A 31 0.34 28.70 7.71
C SER A 31 0.51 29.01 9.20
N VAL A 32 1.63 28.62 9.81
CA VAL A 32 1.97 29.02 11.18
C VAL A 32 2.26 30.52 11.27
N ALA A 33 2.86 31.11 10.23
CA ALA A 33 3.34 32.48 10.28
C ALA A 33 2.21 33.52 10.44
N PRO A 34 1.10 33.49 9.68
CA PRO A 34 -0.01 34.43 9.88
C PRO A 34 -0.57 34.36 11.31
N ILE A 35 -0.66 33.17 11.90
CA ILE A 35 -1.21 32.97 13.25
C ILE A 35 -0.32 33.61 14.31
N VAL A 36 1.00 33.35 14.24
CA VAL A 36 2.00 33.93 15.16
C VAL A 36 2.07 35.45 14.98
N VAL A 37 2.06 35.93 13.73
CA VAL A 37 2.09 37.36 13.44
C VAL A 37 0.83 38.03 14.00
N LEU A 38 -0.37 37.47 13.79
CA LEU A 38 -1.64 38.08 14.23
C LEU A 38 -1.70 38.41 15.73
N LYS A 39 -1.21 37.51 16.60
CA LYS A 39 -1.12 37.73 18.05
C LYS A 39 -0.26 36.66 18.74
N THR A 40 0.66 37.09 19.60
CA THR A 40 1.34 36.24 20.59
C THR A 40 1.01 36.73 22.02
N PRO A 41 0.56 35.86 22.94
CA PRO A 41 0.19 34.46 22.74
C PRO A 41 -1.06 34.27 21.85
N PRO A 42 -1.22 33.12 21.19
CA PRO A 42 -2.37 32.85 20.33
C PRO A 42 -3.68 32.83 21.14
N THR A 43 -4.78 33.26 20.51
CA THR A 43 -6.13 33.05 21.06
C THR A 43 -6.55 31.58 20.92
N SER A 44 -7.64 31.15 21.57
CA SER A 44 -8.17 29.79 21.41
C SER A 44 -8.41 29.40 19.94
N LEU A 45 -8.89 30.33 19.12
CA LEU A 45 -9.05 30.13 17.68
C LEU A 45 -7.70 30.03 16.95
N GLY A 46 -6.70 30.83 17.35
CA GLY A 46 -5.34 30.70 16.84
C GLY A 46 -4.70 29.36 17.19
N TRP A 47 -4.90 28.86 18.40
CA TRP A 47 -4.46 27.52 18.81
C TRP A 47 -5.11 26.42 17.98
N ALA A 48 -6.40 26.54 17.65
CA ALA A 48 -7.08 25.58 16.80
C ALA A 48 -6.43 25.51 15.40
N PHE A 49 -6.13 26.66 14.77
CA PHE A 49 -5.44 26.68 13.47
C PHE A 49 -4.00 26.14 13.54
N LEU A 50 -3.27 26.41 14.63
CA LEU A 50 -1.94 25.83 14.86
C LEU A 50 -2.00 24.31 14.98
N MET A 51 -3.02 23.77 15.67
CA MET A 51 -3.22 22.33 15.78
C MET A 51 -3.52 21.69 14.42
N VAL A 52 -4.40 22.30 13.61
CA VAL A 52 -4.70 21.82 12.25
C VAL A 52 -3.45 21.82 11.37
N SER A 53 -2.64 22.90 11.43
CA SER A 53 -1.37 22.99 10.69
C SER A 53 -0.36 21.95 11.17
N SER A 54 -0.30 21.69 12.48
CA SER A 54 0.59 20.67 13.06
C SER A 54 0.18 19.25 12.67
N ILE A 55 -1.12 18.94 12.66
CA ILE A 55 -1.64 17.65 12.18
C ILE A 55 -1.32 17.49 10.69
N SER A 56 -1.47 18.56 9.89
CA SER A 56 -1.10 18.56 8.47
C SER A 56 0.39 18.28 8.27
N LEU A 57 1.27 18.91 9.06
CA LEU A 57 2.72 18.68 9.02
C LEU A 57 3.08 17.22 9.35
N LEU A 58 2.51 16.68 10.43
CA LEU A 58 2.70 15.29 10.83
C LEU A 58 2.22 14.34 9.75
N SER A 59 1.06 14.64 9.14
CA SER A 59 0.52 13.87 8.02
C SER A 59 1.50 13.85 6.85
N CYS A 60 2.03 15.00 6.43
CA CYS A 60 2.97 15.07 5.30
C CYS A 60 4.28 14.33 5.62
N PHE A 61 4.79 14.46 6.85
CA PHE A 61 5.98 13.76 7.29
C PHE A 61 5.80 12.23 7.23
N ILE A 62 4.69 11.72 7.78
CA ILE A 62 4.35 10.30 7.74
C ILE A 62 4.04 9.85 6.30
N GLY A 63 3.49 10.74 5.46
CA GLY A 63 3.23 10.51 4.05
C GLY A 63 4.46 10.08 3.26
N PHE A 64 5.64 10.64 3.57
CA PHE A 64 6.91 10.19 2.98
C PHE A 64 7.28 8.74 3.34
N TYR A 65 6.91 8.28 4.54
CA TYR A 65 7.19 6.93 5.03
C TYR A 65 6.02 5.95 4.82
N SER A 66 4.85 6.43 4.41
CA SER A 66 3.63 5.62 4.24
C SER A 66 3.80 4.50 3.21
N GLN A 67 4.78 4.63 2.31
CA GLN A 67 5.14 3.63 1.32
C GLN A 67 5.97 2.47 1.88
N LEU A 68 6.50 2.58 3.11
CA LEU A 68 7.37 1.55 3.70
C LEU A 68 6.62 0.52 4.55
N THR A 69 5.51 0.90 5.20
CA THR A 69 4.77 -0.01 6.09
C THR A 69 3.26 0.25 6.12
N HIS A 70 2.47 -0.82 6.27
CA HIS A 70 0.99 -0.76 6.34
C HIS A 70 0.46 0.08 7.52
N CYS A 71 1.18 0.08 8.66
CA CYS A 71 0.80 0.90 9.82
C CYS A 71 0.93 2.40 9.53
N CYS A 72 1.99 2.80 8.81
CA CYS A 72 2.16 4.18 8.36
C CYS A 72 1.07 4.60 7.36
N PHE A 73 0.57 3.68 6.52
CA PHE A 73 -0.54 3.97 5.59
C PHE A 73 -1.84 4.33 6.32
N ILE A 74 -2.29 3.49 7.26
CA ILE A 74 -3.54 3.76 8.01
C ILE A 74 -3.41 5.06 8.82
N THR A 75 -2.26 5.26 9.45
CA THR A 75 -1.98 6.47 10.23
C THR A 75 -1.99 7.70 9.34
N HIS A 76 -1.37 7.62 8.16
CA HIS A 76 -1.34 8.70 7.18
C HIS A 76 -2.76 9.08 6.70
N ILE A 77 -3.57 8.11 6.30
CA ILE A 77 -4.97 8.36 5.89
C ILE A 77 -5.79 8.97 7.02
N SER A 78 -5.64 8.47 8.24
CA SER A 78 -6.37 8.98 9.41
C SER A 78 -6.02 10.45 9.69
N LEU A 79 -4.73 10.80 9.62
CA LEU A 79 -4.26 12.17 9.80
C LEU A 79 -4.70 13.09 8.66
N LEU A 80 -4.68 12.61 7.40
CA LEU A 80 -5.21 13.37 6.26
C LEU A 80 -6.68 13.71 6.43
N LEU A 81 -7.50 12.74 6.85
CA LEU A 81 -8.94 12.95 7.07
C LEU A 81 -9.19 13.92 8.23
N ALA A 82 -8.50 13.74 9.35
CA ALA A 82 -8.59 14.65 10.49
C ALA A 82 -8.20 16.09 10.10
N SER A 83 -7.14 16.23 9.31
CA SER A 83 -6.70 17.52 8.76
C SER A 83 -7.73 18.14 7.82
N CYS A 84 -8.29 17.36 6.88
CA CYS A 84 -9.32 17.84 5.95
C CYS A 84 -10.54 18.38 6.68
N ILE A 85 -11.00 17.68 7.72
CA ILE A 85 -12.12 18.13 8.56
C ILE A 85 -11.75 19.43 9.28
N GLY A 86 -10.56 19.50 9.88
CA GLY A 86 -10.07 20.69 10.55
C GLY A 86 -9.97 21.92 9.63
N GLN A 87 -9.44 21.73 8.43
CA GLN A 87 -9.34 22.78 7.41
C GLN A 87 -10.72 23.22 6.93
N LEU A 88 -11.64 22.28 6.66
CA LEU A 88 -13.00 22.61 6.25
C LEU A 88 -13.73 23.43 7.32
N LEU A 89 -13.65 23.00 8.59
CA LEU A 89 -14.21 23.75 9.72
C LEU A 89 -13.55 25.13 9.85
N GLY A 90 -12.24 25.22 9.64
CA GLY A 90 -11.50 26.48 9.65
C GLY A 90 -11.92 27.44 8.54
N ILE A 91 -12.03 26.95 7.31
CA ILE A 91 -12.53 27.70 6.14
C ILE A 91 -13.94 28.21 6.43
N LEU A 92 -14.84 27.34 6.92
CA LEU A 92 -16.20 27.72 7.27
C LEU A 92 -16.22 28.81 8.36
N ALA A 93 -15.40 28.68 9.41
CA ALA A 93 -15.30 29.68 10.47
C ALA A 93 -14.79 31.04 9.98
N LEU A 94 -13.83 31.05 9.05
CA LEU A 94 -13.27 32.29 8.49
C LEU A 94 -14.20 32.93 7.45
N PHE A 95 -14.87 32.14 6.61
CA PHE A 95 -15.79 32.65 5.58
C PHE A 95 -17.15 33.08 6.16
N THR A 96 -17.79 32.24 6.96
CA THR A 96 -19.17 32.49 7.42
C THR A 96 -19.24 33.52 8.56
N LYS A 97 -18.17 33.61 9.35
CA LYS A 97 -18.10 34.45 10.55
C LYS A 97 -16.92 35.42 10.52
N GLU A 98 -16.51 35.92 9.36
CA GLU A 98 -15.34 36.82 9.16
C GLU A 98 -15.23 37.91 10.26
N LYS A 99 -16.32 38.67 10.49
CA LYS A 99 -16.35 39.76 11.49
C LYS A 99 -16.20 39.25 12.94
N SER A 100 -16.78 38.11 13.27
CA SER A 100 -16.67 37.51 14.60
C SER A 100 -15.33 36.82 14.80
N SER A 101 -14.74 36.23 13.77
CA SER A 101 -13.42 35.61 13.82
C SER A 101 -12.34 36.67 14.03
N LEU A 102 -12.46 37.83 13.36
CA LEU A 102 -11.63 39.01 13.59
C LEU A 102 -11.76 39.55 15.02
N SER A 103 -12.98 39.62 15.57
CA SER A 103 -13.18 40.11 16.94
C SER A 103 -12.63 39.13 18.00
N ILE A 104 -12.78 37.82 17.78
CA ILE A 104 -12.25 36.76 18.64
C ILE A 104 -10.71 36.74 18.62
N LEU A 105 -10.09 37.06 17.48
CA LEU A 105 -8.63 37.14 17.40
C LEU A 105 -8.01 38.27 18.22
N LYS A 106 -8.79 39.30 18.61
CA LYS A 106 -8.35 40.45 19.42
C LYS A 106 -6.97 40.97 19.00
N SER A 107 -6.75 41.13 17.69
CA SER A 107 -5.44 41.57 17.19
C SER A 107 -5.21 43.05 17.54
N PRO A 108 -4.03 43.44 18.04
CA PRO A 108 -3.69 44.84 18.30
C PRO A 108 -3.31 45.62 17.04
N ARG A 109 -3.28 44.97 15.87
CA ARG A 109 -2.94 45.57 14.58
C ARG A 109 -4.06 46.41 14.00
N ASP A 110 -3.70 47.22 13.01
CA ASP A 110 -4.68 47.92 12.18
C ASP A 110 -5.69 46.92 11.58
N PRO A 111 -7.01 47.22 11.64
CA PRO A 111 -8.04 46.31 11.16
C PRO A 111 -7.92 45.93 9.69
N ARG A 112 -7.26 46.74 8.84
CA ARG A 112 -7.03 46.40 7.43
C ARG A 112 -5.96 45.31 7.31
N GLU A 113 -4.86 45.43 8.04
CA GLU A 113 -3.80 44.43 8.04
C GLU A 113 -4.29 43.10 8.61
N ALA A 114 -4.97 43.12 9.76
CA ALA A 114 -5.53 41.92 10.38
C ALA A 114 -6.51 41.19 9.42
N LYS A 115 -7.32 41.94 8.68
CA LYS A 115 -8.24 41.38 7.68
C LYS A 115 -7.50 40.71 6.52
N VAL A 116 -6.41 41.31 6.03
CA VAL A 116 -5.58 40.70 4.98
C VAL A 116 -4.95 39.40 5.46
N LEU A 117 -4.37 39.39 6.68
CA LEU A 117 -3.78 38.17 7.24
C LEU A 117 -4.82 37.05 7.43
N VAL A 118 -6.04 37.37 7.88
CA VAL A 118 -7.11 36.38 8.01
C VAL A 118 -7.55 35.81 6.66
N ARG A 119 -7.63 36.64 5.62
CA ARG A 119 -7.94 36.17 4.25
C ARG A 119 -6.82 35.34 3.65
N LEU A 120 -5.57 35.73 3.90
CA LEU A 120 -4.40 34.96 3.51
C LEU A 120 -4.46 33.56 4.15
N GLU A 121 -4.66 33.49 5.46
CA GLU A 121 -4.79 32.22 6.18
C GLU A 121 -5.93 31.36 5.63
N CYS A 122 -7.09 31.97 5.36
CA CYS A 122 -8.22 31.27 4.76
C CYS A 122 -7.89 30.72 3.36
N GLY A 123 -7.20 31.51 2.53
CA GLY A 123 -6.74 31.07 1.21
C GLY A 123 -5.73 29.92 1.30
N VAL A 124 -4.80 29.98 2.26
CA VAL A 124 -3.83 28.90 2.52
C VAL A 124 -4.55 27.62 2.96
N LEU A 125 -5.49 27.70 3.91
CA LEU A 125 -6.28 26.54 4.35
C LEU A 125 -7.07 25.91 3.19
N MET A 126 -7.62 26.73 2.30
CA MET A 126 -8.37 26.25 1.12
C MET A 126 -7.44 25.57 0.11
N ALA A 127 -6.25 26.12 -0.14
CA ALA A 127 -5.25 25.48 -0.98
C ALA A 127 -4.77 24.15 -0.39
N MET A 128 -4.49 24.12 0.91
CA MET A 128 -4.11 22.90 1.63
C MET A 128 -5.20 21.83 1.55
N PHE A 129 -6.48 22.22 1.70
CA PHE A 129 -7.62 21.29 1.60
C PHE A 129 -7.71 20.62 0.23
N VAL A 130 -7.66 21.42 -0.85
CA VAL A 130 -7.73 20.87 -2.22
C VAL A 130 -6.55 19.95 -2.51
N MET A 131 -5.33 20.34 -2.09
CA MET A 131 -4.15 19.49 -2.24
C MET A 131 -4.24 18.21 -1.42
N GLN A 132 -4.74 18.26 -0.18
CA GLN A 132 -4.93 17.07 0.66
C GLN A 132 -5.94 16.09 0.06
N LEU A 133 -7.02 16.57 -0.56
CA LEU A 133 -7.94 15.71 -1.33
C LEU A 133 -7.23 15.04 -2.50
N GLY A 134 -6.38 15.77 -3.22
CA GLY A 134 -5.55 15.21 -4.29
C GLY A 134 -4.61 14.11 -3.78
N VAL A 135 -3.91 14.36 -2.68
CA VAL A 135 -3.03 13.39 -2.01
C VAL A 135 -3.82 12.16 -1.55
N LEU A 136 -5.00 12.33 -0.98
CA LEU A 136 -5.88 11.24 -0.55
C LEU A 136 -6.25 10.34 -1.74
N VAL A 137 -6.72 10.93 -2.84
CA VAL A 137 -7.10 10.19 -4.06
C VAL A 137 -5.91 9.45 -4.65
N LEU A 138 -4.75 10.11 -4.76
CA LEU A 138 -3.52 9.51 -5.27
C LEU A 138 -3.03 8.37 -4.37
N THR A 139 -3.08 8.55 -3.05
CA THR A 139 -2.71 7.52 -2.07
C THR A 139 -3.59 6.28 -2.22
N CYS A 140 -4.91 6.47 -2.35
CA CYS A 140 -5.85 5.38 -2.61
C CYS A 140 -5.58 4.70 -3.95
N ALA A 141 -5.33 5.46 -5.03
CA ALA A 141 -5.03 4.91 -6.35
C ALA A 141 -3.73 4.09 -6.34
N VAL A 142 -2.68 4.58 -5.70
CA VAL A 142 -1.41 3.86 -5.53
C VAL A 142 -1.64 2.57 -4.73
N GLN A 143 -2.40 2.64 -3.65
CA GLN A 143 -2.72 1.46 -2.85
C GLN A 143 -3.52 0.42 -3.65
N SER A 144 -4.53 0.83 -4.42
CA SER A 144 -5.29 -0.06 -5.29
C SER A 144 -4.41 -0.71 -6.37
N CYS A 145 -3.47 0.04 -6.95
CA CYS A 145 -2.48 -0.52 -7.87
C CYS A 145 -1.62 -1.58 -7.18
N TRP A 146 -1.19 -1.31 -5.94
CA TRP A 146 -0.35 -2.23 -5.20
C TRP A 146 -1.07 -3.52 -4.82
N VAL A 147 -2.32 -3.41 -4.36
CA VAL A 147 -3.19 -4.57 -4.07
C VAL A 147 -3.38 -5.42 -5.32
N ARG A 148 -3.69 -4.80 -6.47
CA ARG A 148 -3.84 -5.50 -7.75
C ARG A 148 -2.54 -6.21 -8.18
N ASP A 149 -1.39 -5.57 -7.97
CA ASP A 149 -0.09 -6.18 -8.28
C ASP A 149 0.20 -7.39 -7.37
N TYR A 150 -0.19 -7.32 -6.09
CA TYR A 150 -0.05 -8.43 -5.15
C TYR A 150 -0.94 -9.62 -5.53
N GLU A 151 -2.21 -9.36 -5.84
CA GLU A 151 -3.16 -10.39 -6.33
C GLU A 151 -2.64 -11.06 -7.61
N GLY A 152 -2.08 -10.28 -8.54
CA GLY A 152 -1.47 -10.82 -9.77
C GLY A 152 -0.27 -11.72 -9.49
N LEU A 153 0.60 -11.34 -8.54
CA LEU A 153 1.75 -12.13 -8.12
C LEU A 153 1.34 -13.42 -7.40
N GLU A 154 0.31 -13.37 -6.55
CA GLU A 154 -0.24 -14.57 -5.92
C GLU A 154 -0.83 -15.53 -6.96
N ALA A 155 -1.58 -15.02 -7.94
CA ALA A 155 -2.14 -15.84 -9.02
C ALA A 155 -1.03 -16.52 -9.86
N GLU A 156 0.06 -15.81 -10.18
CA GLU A 156 1.21 -16.42 -10.86
C GLU A 156 1.90 -17.50 -10.00
N ARG A 157 2.04 -17.26 -8.70
CA ARG A 157 2.62 -18.22 -7.74
C ARG A 157 1.79 -19.48 -7.63
N GLU A 158 0.46 -19.34 -7.55
CA GLU A 158 -0.47 -20.46 -7.53
C GLU A 158 -0.43 -21.26 -8.83
N ALA A 159 -0.43 -20.59 -9.99
CA ALA A 159 -0.34 -21.27 -11.29
C ALA A 159 0.97 -22.06 -11.42
N TRP A 160 2.08 -21.48 -10.95
CA TRP A 160 3.38 -22.14 -10.91
C TRP A 160 3.38 -23.36 -9.98
N SER A 161 2.79 -23.25 -8.78
CA SER A 161 2.71 -24.36 -7.83
C SER A 161 1.86 -25.52 -8.37
N ARG A 162 0.72 -25.23 -9.00
CA ARG A 162 -0.14 -26.24 -9.66
C ARG A 162 0.60 -26.94 -10.79
N LYS A 163 1.28 -26.19 -11.65
CA LYS A 163 2.09 -26.74 -12.76
C LYS A 163 3.24 -27.61 -12.24
N ARG A 164 3.88 -27.22 -11.13
CA ARG A 164 4.91 -28.02 -10.46
C ARG A 164 4.32 -29.32 -9.89
N ASN A 165 3.18 -29.24 -9.19
CA ASN A 165 2.53 -30.42 -8.62
C ASN A 165 2.09 -31.41 -9.69
N GLN A 166 1.55 -30.95 -10.82
CA GLN A 166 1.20 -31.81 -11.95
C GLN A 166 2.42 -32.54 -12.52
N ARG A 167 3.57 -31.87 -12.63
CA ARG A 167 4.82 -32.50 -13.07
C ARG A 167 5.28 -33.57 -12.08
N ILE A 168 5.21 -33.30 -10.78
CA ILE A 168 5.59 -34.25 -9.74
C ILE A 168 4.66 -35.47 -9.77
N ALA A 169 3.34 -35.24 -9.87
CA ALA A 169 2.35 -36.32 -9.96
C ALA A 169 2.61 -37.20 -11.19
N LYS A 170 2.88 -36.61 -12.36
CA LYS A 170 3.21 -37.37 -13.57
C LYS A 170 4.48 -38.20 -13.41
N VAL A 171 5.53 -37.64 -12.80
CA VAL A 171 6.77 -38.38 -12.51
C VAL A 171 6.53 -39.52 -11.52
N GLN A 172 5.69 -39.31 -10.49
CA GLN A 172 5.33 -40.38 -9.55
C GLN A 172 4.55 -41.50 -10.24
N GLU A 173 3.57 -41.16 -11.08
CA GLU A 173 2.79 -42.11 -11.87
C GLU A 173 3.69 -42.93 -12.81
N GLU A 174 4.58 -42.26 -13.54
CA GLU A 174 5.56 -42.92 -14.41
C GLU A 174 6.51 -43.84 -13.61
N SER A 175 6.93 -43.43 -12.41
CA SER A 175 7.78 -44.28 -11.56
C SER A 175 7.04 -45.52 -11.02
N MET A 176 5.77 -45.38 -10.65
CA MET A 176 4.94 -46.48 -10.15
C MET A 176 4.67 -47.48 -11.28
N ALA A 177 4.35 -46.98 -12.47
CA ALA A 177 4.17 -47.81 -13.67
C ALA A 177 5.46 -48.53 -14.10
N ASN A 178 6.63 -47.90 -13.89
CA ASN A 178 7.90 -48.56 -14.15
C ASN A 178 8.22 -49.62 -13.08
N ALA A 179 7.95 -49.33 -11.81
CA ALA A 179 8.14 -50.28 -10.70
C ALA A 179 7.26 -51.53 -10.86
N THR A 180 5.99 -51.37 -11.28
CA THR A 180 5.10 -52.51 -11.57
C THR A 180 5.63 -53.35 -12.73
N LYS A 181 6.04 -52.73 -13.84
CA LYS A 181 6.67 -53.45 -14.97
C LYS A 181 7.91 -54.25 -14.55
N ILE A 182 8.78 -53.67 -13.71
CA ILE A 182 9.95 -54.37 -13.19
C ILE A 182 9.53 -55.57 -12.32
N SER A 183 8.50 -55.42 -11.49
CA SER A 183 8.00 -56.51 -10.65
C SER A 183 7.39 -57.66 -11.46
N GLU A 184 6.61 -57.36 -12.50
CA GLU A 184 6.05 -58.35 -13.41
C GLU A 184 7.15 -59.10 -14.18
N MET A 185 8.16 -58.38 -14.64
CA MET A 185 9.28 -58.96 -15.37
C MET A 185 10.12 -59.88 -14.47
N LYS A 186 10.36 -59.48 -13.20
CA LYS A 186 11.00 -60.34 -12.20
C LYS A 186 10.16 -61.56 -11.85
N ALA A 187 8.84 -61.43 -11.76
CA ALA A 187 7.95 -62.57 -11.51
C ALA A 187 8.00 -63.58 -12.65
N LYS A 188 7.99 -63.12 -13.91
CA LYS A 188 8.16 -63.98 -15.09
C LYS A 188 9.53 -64.67 -15.12
N GLU A 189 10.60 -63.97 -14.77
CA GLU A 189 11.95 -64.56 -14.66
C GLU A 189 12.01 -65.66 -13.59
N LEU A 190 11.34 -65.44 -12.45
CA LEU A 190 11.27 -66.41 -11.35
C LEU A 190 10.47 -67.65 -11.77
N ASP A 191 9.34 -67.46 -12.46
CA ASP A 191 8.51 -68.56 -12.99
C ASP A 191 9.28 -69.38 -14.03
N GLU A 192 10.00 -68.74 -14.96
CA GLU A 192 10.89 -69.44 -15.90
C GLU A 192 12.00 -70.22 -15.19
N LYS A 193 12.64 -69.64 -14.17
CA LYS A 193 13.66 -70.35 -13.38
C LYS A 193 13.09 -71.57 -12.66
N ILE A 194 11.89 -71.48 -12.09
CA ILE A 194 11.22 -72.60 -11.43
C ILE A 194 10.87 -73.68 -12.45
N LYS A 195 10.28 -73.31 -13.58
CA LYS A 195 9.92 -74.25 -14.65
C LYS A 195 11.15 -74.95 -15.25
N ASN A 196 12.25 -74.22 -15.43
CA ASN A 196 13.49 -74.78 -15.96
C ASN A 196 14.16 -75.73 -14.93
N LYS A 197 14.14 -75.38 -13.63
CA LYS A 197 14.60 -76.30 -12.58
C LYS A 197 13.73 -77.56 -12.50
N TYR A 198 12.40 -77.44 -12.40
CA TYR A 198 11.54 -78.62 -12.28
C TYR A 198 11.50 -79.48 -13.57
N GLY A 199 11.59 -78.86 -14.75
CA GLY A 199 11.69 -79.59 -16.03
C GLY A 199 13.01 -80.36 -16.19
N GLN A 200 14.08 -79.94 -15.50
CA GLN A 200 15.36 -80.64 -15.50
C GLN A 200 15.36 -81.84 -14.56
N TRP A 201 14.64 -81.77 -13.43
CA TRP A 201 14.50 -82.89 -12.49
C TRP A 201 13.62 -84.02 -13.06
N VAL A 202 12.57 -83.72 -13.83
CA VAL A 202 11.71 -84.74 -14.45
C VAL A 202 12.44 -85.57 -15.53
N LYS A 203 13.50 -85.02 -16.15
CA LYS A 203 14.30 -85.76 -17.15
C LYS A 203 15.34 -86.69 -16.56
N THR A 204 15.76 -86.48 -15.31
CA THR A 204 16.79 -87.29 -14.65
C THR A 204 16.26 -88.53 -13.93
N ASP A 205 14.93 -88.67 -13.80
CA ASP A 205 14.32 -89.77 -13.03
C ASP A 205 13.87 -90.98 -13.89
N PHE A 206 14.18 -91.00 -15.20
CA PHE A 206 13.84 -92.11 -16.11
C PHE A 206 15.06 -92.88 -16.69
N GLU A 207 16.27 -92.59 -16.22
CA GLU A 207 17.46 -93.41 -16.50
C GLU A 207 18.03 -93.94 -15.18
N GLY A 208 17.48 -95.08 -14.74
CA GLY A 208 17.94 -95.82 -13.56
C GLY A 208 17.33 -97.21 -13.53
#